data_AF-A0A8H6CW63-F1
#
_entry.id   AF-A0A8H6CW63-F1
#
_cell.length_a   1.000
_cell.length_b   1.000
_cell.length_c   1.000
_cell.angle_alpha   90.00
_cell.angle_beta   90.00
_cell.angle_gamma   90.00
#
_symmetry.space_group_name_H-M   'P 1'
#
loop_
_entity.id
_entity.type
_entity.pdbx_description
1 polymer ?
#
loop_
_entity_poly.entity_id
_entity_poly.type
_entity_poly.pdbx_seq_one_letter_code
_entity_poly.pdbx_strand_id
1 'polypeptide(L)'
;MSPLSSTLCYSAFCILFLFVHFIETANLDTKQPPKGLLKVRLDYGLATQPVRGEDEGEGSHRWVWSTYLEFKDPVSSITDSQIRMMAQNAHKEMEIDMMQYDPEEEDGQFPILPTVMTILAFDNKIILASSQRGRSGFINEWPKSPVKLSLDRCSVFWRERALANPDYSNPYSWHRNKAKCGEVNAFHLYYMTNDQPIPDLNPKMRVTSVRKDGRNYVIVPPCGQNKKGVDSKTEWGCNLLVPDQKVKYLNDDVEPKGYGLKKIAGGVQRQGQIQMCTRNRIIWDGE
;
A
#
# COMPACT_ATOMS: atom_id res chain seq x y z
N MET A 1 -19.59 10.27 68.86
CA MET A 1 -19.88 9.35 67.73
C MET A 1 -19.47 10.06 66.45
N SER A 2 -18.59 9.42 65.68
CA SER A 2 -17.78 9.95 64.59
C SER A 2 -18.60 10.40 63.36
N PRO A 3 -18.19 11.44 62.62
CA PRO A 3 -18.56 11.60 61.22
C PRO A 3 -17.42 11.08 60.34
N LEU A 4 -17.57 9.86 59.83
CA LEU A 4 -16.79 9.31 58.73
C LEU A 4 -17.64 9.52 57.47
N SER A 5 -17.21 10.43 56.59
CA SER A 5 -17.40 10.36 55.13
C SER A 5 -17.03 11.70 54.48
N SER A 6 -15.77 12.09 54.61
CA SER A 6 -15.15 13.14 53.80
C SER A 6 -14.18 12.50 52.79
N THR A 7 -14.67 11.57 51.96
CA THR A 7 -13.79 10.87 50.99
C THR A 7 -14.57 10.31 49.80
N LEU A 8 -15.58 11.02 49.32
CA LEU A 8 -16.40 10.60 48.18
C LEU A 8 -16.69 11.80 47.27
N CYS A 9 -15.65 12.44 46.75
CA CYS A 9 -15.80 13.32 45.57
C CYS A 9 -14.48 13.68 44.86
N TYR A 10 -13.35 13.04 45.21
CA TYR A 10 -12.10 13.18 44.44
C TYR A 10 -11.83 12.00 43.49
N SER A 11 -12.64 10.94 43.57
CA SER A 11 -12.52 9.74 42.73
C SER A 11 -13.21 9.85 41.37
N ALA A 12 -14.00 10.91 41.12
CA ALA A 12 -14.69 11.11 39.84
C ALA A 12 -13.84 11.84 38.78
N PHE A 13 -12.71 12.46 39.15
CA PHE A 13 -11.83 13.16 38.21
C PHE A 13 -10.72 12.28 37.62
N CYS A 14 -10.43 11.11 38.22
CA CYS A 14 -9.36 10.23 37.74
C CYS A 14 -9.82 9.16 36.73
N ILE A 15 -11.13 9.01 36.49
CA ILE A 15 -11.67 8.03 35.53
C ILE A 15 -11.96 8.67 34.16
N LEU A 16 -11.95 10.02 34.06
CA LEU A 16 -12.19 10.74 32.81
C LEU A 16 -10.93 11.01 31.97
N PHE A 17 -9.76 10.50 32.38
CA PHE A 17 -8.52 10.52 31.60
C PHE A 17 -8.11 9.13 31.07
N LEU A 18 -8.95 8.11 31.25
CA LEU A 18 -8.74 6.77 30.67
C LEU A 18 -9.49 6.57 29.33
N PHE A 19 -9.85 7.66 28.65
CA PHE A 19 -9.90 7.64 27.19
C PHE A 19 -8.51 7.97 26.68
N VAL A 20 -7.58 7.02 26.82
CA VAL A 20 -6.39 7.00 25.98
C VAL A 20 -6.93 6.87 24.56
N HIS A 21 -7.08 8.01 23.91
CA HIS A 21 -7.17 8.04 22.47
C HIS A 21 -5.90 7.33 22.01
N PHE A 22 -6.05 6.23 21.28
CA PHE A 22 -4.96 5.68 20.48
C PHE A 22 -4.62 6.75 19.44
N ILE A 23 -3.86 7.75 19.84
CA ILE A 23 -3.34 8.75 18.93
C ILE A 23 -2.21 8.02 18.21
N GLU A 24 -2.45 7.64 16.96
CA GLU A 24 -1.36 7.33 16.04
C GLU A 24 -0.52 8.60 15.89
N THR A 25 0.45 8.81 16.78
CA THR A 25 1.31 9.98 16.73
C THR A 25 2.44 9.69 15.75
N ALA A 26 2.43 10.43 14.65
CA ALA A 26 3.61 10.71 13.87
C ALA A 26 3.69 12.23 13.71
N ASN A 27 4.88 12.80 13.79
CA ASN A 27 5.09 14.24 13.63
C ASN A 27 4.87 14.65 12.17
N LEU A 28 3.63 15.01 11.85
CA LEU A 28 3.24 15.54 10.54
C LEU A 28 3.36 17.06 10.44
N ASP A 29 4.01 17.77 11.36
CA ASP A 29 4.13 19.23 11.30
C ASP A 29 4.94 19.69 10.08
N THR A 30 5.88 18.86 9.63
CA THR A 30 6.73 19.15 8.49
C THR A 30 6.83 17.95 7.55
N LYS A 31 6.75 18.22 6.25
CA LYS A 31 7.04 17.21 5.23
C LYS A 31 8.54 16.93 5.19
N GLN A 32 8.92 15.67 5.37
CA GLN A 32 10.32 15.24 5.34
C GLN A 32 10.78 14.93 3.92
N PRO A 33 12.08 15.16 3.59
CA PRO A 33 12.63 14.76 2.31
C PRO A 33 12.84 13.24 2.25
N PRO A 34 12.69 12.62 1.06
CA PRO A 34 12.94 11.20 0.85
C PRO A 34 14.39 10.79 1.15
N LYS A 35 14.55 9.68 1.88
CA LYS A 35 15.84 8.99 2.07
C LYS A 35 16.04 7.84 1.05
N GLY A 36 17.29 7.42 0.88
CA GLY A 36 17.64 6.32 -0.03
C GLY A 36 17.81 6.71 -1.50
N LEU A 37 18.01 5.70 -2.34
CA LEU A 37 18.27 5.82 -3.77
C LEU A 37 16.98 5.82 -4.60
N LEU A 38 15.97 5.04 -4.20
CA LEU A 38 14.68 4.98 -4.87
C LEU A 38 13.74 6.12 -4.43
N LYS A 39 14.11 6.85 -3.38
CA LYS A 39 13.40 8.05 -2.89
C LYS A 39 11.94 7.76 -2.57
N VAL A 40 11.68 6.57 -2.02
CA VAL A 40 10.39 6.20 -1.46
C VAL A 40 10.06 7.17 -0.35
N ARG A 41 8.85 7.75 -0.39
CA ARG A 41 8.42 8.75 0.59
C ARG A 41 6.95 8.63 0.92
N LEU A 42 6.59 9.13 2.09
CA LEU A 42 5.19 9.28 2.50
C LEU A 42 4.42 10.13 1.49
N ASP A 43 3.23 9.69 1.08
CA ASP A 43 2.26 10.58 0.47
C ASP A 43 1.69 11.51 1.54
N TYR A 44 2.46 12.57 1.82
CA TYR A 44 2.18 13.50 2.90
C TYR A 44 0.82 14.21 2.73
N GLY A 45 0.39 14.44 1.48
CA GLY A 45 -0.91 15.03 1.19
C GLY A 45 -2.06 14.11 1.59
N LEU A 46 -1.90 12.79 1.39
CA LEU A 46 -2.87 11.80 1.86
C LEU A 46 -2.86 11.66 3.38
N ALA A 47 -1.67 11.64 3.99
CA ALA A 47 -1.51 11.49 5.44
C ALA A 47 -2.08 12.67 6.24
N THR A 48 -1.98 13.89 5.70
CA THR A 48 -2.49 15.11 6.36
C THR A 48 -3.92 15.47 5.97
N GLN A 49 -4.55 14.71 5.08
CA GLN A 49 -5.92 14.97 4.66
C GLN A 49 -6.88 14.72 5.84
N PRO A 50 -7.79 15.66 6.16
CA PRO A 50 -8.81 15.42 7.16
C PRO A 50 -9.75 14.31 6.70
N VAL A 51 -9.85 13.23 7.47
CA VAL A 51 -10.81 12.15 7.21
C VAL A 51 -12.04 12.35 8.10
N ARG A 52 -13.24 12.39 7.50
CA ARG A 52 -14.51 12.59 8.22
C ARG A 52 -15.13 11.25 8.63
N GLY A 53 -15.72 11.19 9.83
CA GLY A 53 -16.41 10.00 10.38
C GLY A 53 -15.62 9.28 11.47
N GLU A 54 -16.23 8.29 12.11
CA GLU A 54 -15.62 7.44 13.13
C GLU A 54 -15.60 6.00 12.61
N ASP A 55 -14.44 5.51 12.19
CA ASP A 55 -14.23 4.07 12.01
C ASP A 55 -13.57 3.58 13.30
N GLU A 56 -14.36 2.99 14.22
CA GLU A 56 -13.85 2.51 15.50
C GLU A 56 -12.64 1.57 15.29
N GLY A 57 -11.51 1.91 15.92
CA GLY A 57 -10.28 1.11 15.88
C GLY A 57 -9.37 1.32 14.67
N GLU A 58 -9.66 2.27 13.77
CA GLU A 58 -8.70 2.72 12.75
C GLU A 58 -8.21 4.14 13.09
N GLY A 59 -6.90 4.40 12.98
CA GLY A 59 -6.35 5.74 13.26
C GLY A 59 -6.87 6.83 12.33
N SER A 60 -6.59 8.08 12.65
CA SER A 60 -7.10 9.26 11.93
C SER A 60 -6.48 9.48 10.55
N HIS A 61 -5.34 8.83 10.27
CA HIS A 61 -4.52 9.07 9.10
C HIS A 61 -4.58 7.93 8.10
N ARG A 62 -4.17 8.21 6.86
CA ARG A 62 -3.96 7.20 5.81
C ARG A 62 -2.51 7.21 5.39
N TRP A 63 -1.85 6.09 5.62
CA TRP A 63 -0.41 5.98 5.47
C TRP A 63 -0.08 5.16 4.21
N VAL A 64 0.52 5.80 3.22
CA VAL A 64 0.98 5.18 1.97
C VAL A 64 2.32 5.80 1.58
N TRP A 65 3.29 4.95 1.25
CA TRP A 65 4.58 5.37 0.70
C TRP A 65 4.66 5.01 -0.78
N SER A 66 5.26 5.90 -1.56
CA SER A 66 5.42 5.66 -2.99
C SER A 66 6.64 6.37 -3.56
N THR A 67 7.04 5.92 -4.75
CA THR A 67 7.98 6.62 -5.63
C THR A 67 7.67 6.27 -7.08
N TYR A 68 8.08 7.16 -7.97
CA TYR A 68 7.92 7.04 -9.41
C TYR A 68 9.26 7.31 -10.10
N LEU A 69 9.65 6.39 -10.96
CA LEU A 69 10.93 6.41 -11.67
C LEU A 69 10.68 6.36 -13.18
N GLU A 70 11.29 7.28 -13.91
CA GLU A 70 11.38 7.24 -15.37
C GLU A 70 12.82 6.94 -15.79
N PHE A 71 12.99 5.91 -16.60
CA PHE A 71 14.27 5.44 -17.12
C PHE A 71 14.46 5.93 -18.55
N LYS A 72 15.73 6.01 -19.00
CA LYS A 72 16.04 6.39 -20.39
C LYS A 72 15.64 5.31 -21.38
N ASP A 73 15.84 4.05 -21.03
CA ASP A 73 15.50 2.90 -21.87
C ASP A 73 14.29 2.15 -21.30
N PRO A 74 13.62 1.31 -22.12
CA PRO A 74 12.53 0.47 -21.65
C PRO A 74 12.93 -0.42 -20.47
N VAL A 75 12.06 -0.48 -19.46
CA VAL A 75 12.26 -1.30 -18.27
C VAL A 75 12.12 -2.79 -18.58
N SER A 76 11.67 -3.18 -19.78
CA SER A 76 11.72 -4.57 -20.25
C SER A 76 13.13 -5.18 -20.23
N SER A 77 14.18 -4.34 -20.28
CA SER A 77 15.58 -4.75 -20.11
C SER A 77 15.97 -5.12 -18.66
N ILE A 78 15.17 -4.70 -17.68
CA ILE A 78 15.35 -5.03 -16.25
C ILE A 78 14.88 -6.46 -16.03
N THR A 79 15.71 -7.30 -15.41
CA THR A 79 15.35 -8.69 -15.11
C THR A 79 14.35 -8.78 -13.95
N ASP A 80 13.56 -9.86 -13.89
CA ASP A 80 12.59 -10.08 -12.80
C ASP A 80 13.30 -10.15 -11.42
N SER A 81 14.51 -10.74 -11.37
CA SER A 81 15.39 -10.73 -10.19
C SER A 81 15.76 -9.32 -9.70
N GLN A 82 16.00 -8.39 -10.63
CA GLN A 82 16.29 -6.99 -10.30
C GLN A 82 15.04 -6.23 -9.86
N ILE A 83 13.87 -6.55 -10.45
CA ILE A 83 12.57 -6.03 -9.99
C ILE A 83 12.31 -6.44 -8.55
N ARG A 84 12.50 -7.73 -8.21
CA ARG A 84 12.36 -8.20 -6.81
C ARG A 84 13.29 -7.43 -5.88
N MET A 85 14.58 -7.32 -6.21
CA MET A 85 15.55 -6.57 -5.39
C MET A 85 15.15 -5.09 -5.24
N MET A 86 14.62 -4.47 -6.29
CA MET A 86 14.16 -3.08 -6.22
C MET A 86 12.98 -2.90 -5.28
N ALA A 87 12.01 -3.82 -5.31
CA ALA A 87 10.89 -3.82 -4.36
C ALA A 87 11.36 -4.00 -2.91
N GLN A 88 12.35 -4.86 -2.68
CA GLN A 88 12.96 -5.06 -1.35
C GLN A 88 13.66 -3.80 -0.84
N ASN A 89 14.44 -3.15 -1.71
CA ASN A 89 15.10 -1.89 -1.37
C ASN A 89 14.09 -0.78 -1.10
N ALA A 90 13.00 -0.73 -1.88
CA ALA A 90 11.93 0.24 -1.67
C ALA A 90 11.20 0.04 -0.33
N HIS A 91 10.96 -1.21 0.07
CA HIS A 91 10.42 -1.51 1.40
C HIS A 91 11.38 -1.02 2.51
N LYS A 92 12.69 -1.24 2.38
CA LYS A 92 13.67 -0.70 3.34
C LYS A 92 13.64 0.82 3.39
N GLU A 93 13.55 1.48 2.24
CA GLU A 93 13.45 2.95 2.18
C GLU A 93 12.16 3.47 2.80
N MET A 94 11.03 2.77 2.65
CA MET A 94 9.79 3.07 3.37
C MET A 94 9.98 3.00 4.90
N GLU A 95 10.63 1.95 5.42
CA GLU A 95 10.94 1.85 6.87
C GLU A 95 11.78 3.05 7.33
N ILE A 96 12.82 3.41 6.56
CA ILE A 96 13.71 4.53 6.87
C ILE A 96 13.00 5.89 6.78
N ASP A 97 12.15 6.08 5.78
CA ASP A 97 11.41 7.32 5.57
C ASP A 97 10.37 7.55 6.67
N MET A 98 9.66 6.49 7.07
CA MET A 98 8.71 6.54 8.18
C MET A 98 9.37 6.98 9.50
N MET A 99 10.57 6.49 9.80
CA MET A 99 11.32 6.87 11.02
C MET A 99 11.62 8.38 11.12
N GLN A 100 11.52 9.13 10.01
CA GLN A 100 11.70 10.59 10.03
C GLN A 100 10.53 11.33 10.70
N TYR A 101 9.39 10.65 10.84
CA TYR A 101 8.17 11.20 11.42
C TYR A 101 8.00 10.82 12.90
N ASP A 102 9.06 10.32 13.54
CA ASP A 102 9.09 9.96 14.97
C ASP A 102 7.84 9.16 15.44
N PRO A 103 7.55 8.01 14.79
CA PRO A 103 6.36 7.25 15.11
C PRO A 103 6.48 6.57 16.47
N GLU A 104 5.39 6.52 17.22
CA GLU A 104 5.32 5.71 18.43
C GLU A 104 5.41 4.20 18.12
N GLU A 105 6.19 3.49 18.95
CA GLU A 105 6.32 2.04 18.92
C GLU A 105 5.31 1.40 19.87
N GLU A 106 4.55 0.44 19.38
CA GLU A 106 3.58 -0.36 20.14
C GLU A 106 3.90 -1.84 19.95
N ASP A 107 4.17 -2.56 21.05
CA ASP A 107 4.50 -3.99 21.05
C ASP A 107 5.59 -4.41 20.06
N GLY A 108 6.63 -3.58 19.91
CA GLY A 108 7.74 -3.85 18.99
C GLY A 108 7.42 -3.56 17.51
N GLN A 109 6.31 -2.87 17.24
CA GLN A 109 5.86 -2.53 15.90
C GLN A 109 5.50 -1.05 15.79
N PHE A 110 5.50 -0.53 14.57
CA PHE A 110 5.03 0.83 14.28
C PHE A 110 3.65 0.71 13.63
N PRO A 111 2.54 1.09 14.31
CA PRO A 111 1.18 0.92 13.79
C PRO A 111 0.96 1.56 12.42
N ILE A 112 1.68 2.65 12.14
CA ILE A 112 1.60 3.39 10.88
C ILE A 112 2.33 2.71 9.71
N LEU A 113 3.22 1.73 9.96
CA LEU A 113 4.08 1.10 8.95
C LEU A 113 3.30 0.09 8.10
N PRO A 114 3.20 0.30 6.77
CA PRO A 114 2.67 -0.71 5.88
C PRO A 114 3.62 -1.93 5.80
N THR A 115 3.05 -3.12 5.64
CA THR A 115 3.82 -4.36 5.65
C THR A 115 4.24 -4.83 4.25
N VAL A 116 3.65 -4.26 3.20
CA VAL A 116 3.85 -4.69 1.82
C VAL A 116 4.29 -3.52 0.97
N MET A 117 5.27 -3.78 0.09
CA MET A 117 5.69 -2.89 -0.98
C MET A 117 5.45 -3.55 -2.33
N THR A 118 4.72 -2.89 -3.22
CA THR A 118 4.40 -3.38 -4.56
C THR A 118 5.16 -2.57 -5.61
N ILE A 119 5.73 -3.26 -6.60
CA ILE A 119 6.39 -2.66 -7.76
C ILE A 119 5.58 -2.95 -9.03
N LEU A 120 5.43 -1.94 -9.89
CA LEU A 120 4.92 -2.04 -11.25
C LEU A 120 6.02 -1.61 -12.22
N ALA A 121 6.32 -2.42 -13.23
CA ALA A 121 7.24 -2.08 -14.30
C ALA A 121 6.53 -2.15 -15.66
N PHE A 122 6.51 -1.03 -16.38
CA PHE A 122 5.86 -0.85 -17.69
C PHE A 122 6.60 0.20 -18.51
N ASP A 123 6.59 0.10 -19.84
CA ASP A 123 7.28 1.02 -20.75
C ASP A 123 8.73 1.32 -20.34
N ASN A 124 9.04 2.57 -19.98
CA ASN A 124 10.30 3.03 -19.39
C ASN A 124 10.12 3.49 -17.93
N LYS A 125 9.08 3.03 -17.23
CA LYS A 125 8.63 3.55 -15.94
C LYS A 125 8.54 2.47 -14.88
N ILE A 126 8.79 2.87 -13.64
CA ILE A 126 8.50 2.06 -12.45
C ILE A 126 7.68 2.87 -11.45
N ILE A 127 6.61 2.26 -10.96
CA ILE A 127 5.85 2.74 -9.80
C ILE A 127 6.13 1.78 -8.65
N LEU A 128 6.45 2.33 -7.49
CA LEU A 128 6.53 1.61 -6.23
C LEU A 128 5.51 2.21 -5.28
N ALA A 129 4.66 1.38 -4.68
CA ALA A 129 3.66 1.81 -3.73
C ALA A 129 3.47 0.78 -2.63
N SER A 130 3.37 1.24 -1.38
CA SER A 130 3.06 0.38 -0.26
C SER A 130 1.59 -0.01 -0.22
N SER A 131 1.26 -1.05 0.56
CA SER A 131 -0.09 -1.18 1.11
C SER A 131 -0.44 0.06 1.94
N GLN A 132 -1.72 0.23 2.25
CA GLN A 132 -2.19 1.31 3.11
C GLN A 132 -2.32 0.85 4.56
N ARG A 133 -1.90 1.71 5.50
CA ARG A 133 -2.22 1.62 6.93
C ARG A 133 -3.11 2.78 7.38
N GLY A 134 -3.65 2.65 8.58
CA GLY A 134 -4.61 3.59 9.14
C GLY A 134 -6.00 3.44 8.54
N ARG A 135 -6.72 4.55 8.45
CA ARG A 135 -8.15 4.63 8.10
C ARG A 135 -8.53 4.00 6.77
N SER A 136 -9.82 3.69 6.58
CA SER A 136 -10.51 3.17 5.39
C SER A 136 -9.72 3.23 4.07
N GLY A 137 -9.77 2.14 3.28
CA GLY A 137 -9.03 2.08 2.01
C GLY A 137 -9.37 3.26 1.11
N PHE A 138 -8.37 4.11 0.80
CA PHE A 138 -8.57 5.39 0.13
C PHE A 138 -9.37 5.25 -1.17
N ILE A 139 -9.08 4.18 -1.91
CA ILE A 139 -9.71 3.89 -3.19
C ILE A 139 -11.23 3.72 -3.10
N ASN A 140 -11.76 3.35 -1.93
CA ASN A 140 -13.19 3.17 -1.73
C ASN A 140 -13.95 4.50 -1.80
N GLU A 141 -13.29 5.59 -1.43
CA GLU A 141 -13.84 6.95 -1.38
C GLU A 141 -13.44 7.80 -2.58
N TRP A 142 -12.38 7.42 -3.29
CA TRP A 142 -11.92 8.18 -4.45
C TRP A 142 -12.94 8.16 -5.60
N PRO A 143 -13.38 9.34 -6.09
CA PRO A 143 -14.37 9.39 -7.16
C PRO A 143 -13.76 8.92 -8.49
N LYS A 144 -14.46 8.00 -9.17
CA LYS A 144 -14.16 7.57 -10.55
C LYS A 144 -12.74 6.98 -10.75
N SER A 145 -12.28 6.11 -9.84
CA SER A 145 -11.07 5.31 -10.10
C SER A 145 -11.36 4.09 -10.99
N PRO A 146 -10.60 3.85 -12.08
CA PRO A 146 -10.67 2.60 -12.84
C PRO A 146 -10.39 1.35 -11.98
N VAL A 147 -9.56 1.50 -10.94
CA VAL A 147 -9.27 0.42 -9.98
C VAL A 147 -10.49 0.12 -9.12
N LYS A 148 -11.21 1.15 -8.66
CA LYS A 148 -12.46 0.96 -7.90
C LYS A 148 -13.48 0.21 -8.74
N LEU A 149 -13.68 0.60 -10.00
CA LEU A 149 -14.58 -0.11 -10.92
C LEU A 149 -14.16 -1.58 -11.10
N SER A 150 -12.87 -1.85 -11.17
CA SER A 150 -12.34 -3.21 -11.30
C SER A 150 -12.56 -4.03 -10.02
N LEU A 151 -12.41 -3.43 -8.84
CA LEU A 151 -12.77 -4.05 -7.56
C LEU A 151 -14.27 -4.35 -7.45
N ASP A 152 -15.12 -3.43 -7.92
CA ASP A 152 -16.58 -3.63 -7.95
C ASP A 152 -16.94 -4.83 -8.87
N ARG A 153 -16.30 -4.95 -10.04
CA ARG A 153 -16.45 -6.14 -10.91
C ARG A 153 -15.99 -7.42 -10.22
N CYS A 154 -14.85 -7.39 -9.53
CA CYS A 154 -14.33 -8.54 -8.79
C CYS A 154 -15.30 -8.99 -7.68
N SER A 155 -15.93 -8.04 -6.99
CA SER A 155 -16.96 -8.32 -5.98
C SER A 155 -18.17 -9.03 -6.57
N VAL A 156 -18.65 -8.59 -7.74
CA VAL A 156 -19.74 -9.25 -8.46
C VAL A 156 -19.34 -10.68 -8.87
N PHE A 157 -18.15 -10.84 -9.44
CA PHE A 157 -17.64 -12.16 -9.83
C PHE A 157 -17.51 -13.11 -8.64
N TRP A 158 -17.02 -12.63 -7.49
CA TRP A 158 -16.99 -13.41 -6.26
C TRP A 158 -18.39 -13.83 -5.82
N ARG A 159 -19.34 -12.89 -5.79
CA ARG A 159 -20.71 -13.16 -5.39
C ARG A 159 -21.34 -14.25 -6.25
N GLU A 160 -21.17 -14.18 -7.57
CA GLU A 160 -21.67 -15.21 -8.49
C GLU A 160 -21.02 -16.57 -8.23
N ARG A 161 -19.70 -16.62 -8.09
CA ARG A 161 -18.95 -17.86 -7.79
C ARG A 161 -19.40 -18.48 -6.47
N ALA A 162 -19.61 -17.66 -5.44
CA ALA A 162 -20.00 -18.10 -4.11
C ALA A 162 -21.47 -18.55 -4.04
N LEU A 163 -22.38 -17.93 -4.81
CA LEU A 163 -23.77 -18.40 -4.91
C LEU A 163 -23.89 -19.70 -5.71
N ALA A 164 -23.02 -19.90 -6.70
CA ALA A 164 -23.03 -21.09 -7.56
C ALA A 164 -22.33 -22.31 -6.94
N ASN A 165 -21.50 -22.12 -5.91
CA ASN A 165 -20.71 -23.20 -5.32
C ASN A 165 -20.80 -23.18 -3.78
N PRO A 166 -21.39 -24.22 -3.15
CA PRO A 166 -21.59 -24.27 -1.70
C PRO A 166 -20.29 -24.35 -0.89
N ASP A 167 -19.15 -24.63 -1.52
CA ASP A 167 -17.84 -24.65 -0.86
C ASP A 167 -17.36 -23.25 -0.45
N TYR A 168 -17.94 -22.19 -1.00
CA TYR A 168 -17.52 -20.81 -0.76
C TYR A 168 -18.33 -20.20 0.38
N SER A 169 -17.65 -19.52 1.30
CA SER A 169 -18.33 -18.81 2.38
C SER A 169 -18.64 -17.37 1.99
N ASN A 170 -19.80 -16.88 2.42
CA ASN A 170 -20.23 -15.48 2.34
C ASN A 170 -20.11 -14.83 0.94
N PRO A 171 -21.17 -14.88 0.11
CA PRO A 171 -21.20 -14.22 -1.19
C PRO A 171 -21.13 -12.68 -1.11
N TYR A 172 -21.28 -12.11 0.08
CA TYR A 172 -21.18 -10.67 0.34
C TYR A 172 -19.89 -10.30 1.09
N SER A 173 -18.88 -11.17 1.08
CA SER A 173 -17.60 -10.85 1.69
C SER A 173 -16.98 -9.62 1.01
N TRP A 174 -16.40 -8.74 1.82
CA TRP A 174 -15.59 -7.64 1.31
C TRP A 174 -14.22 -8.15 0.88
N HIS A 175 -13.56 -7.38 0.01
CA HIS A 175 -12.15 -7.60 -0.31
C HIS A 175 -11.34 -7.78 0.99
N ARG A 176 -10.55 -8.85 1.11
CA ARG A 176 -9.83 -9.27 2.33
C ARG A 176 -9.18 -8.13 3.11
N ASN A 177 -8.46 -7.26 2.41
CA ASN A 177 -7.76 -6.11 3.01
C ASN A 177 -8.51 -4.77 2.83
N LYS A 178 -9.84 -4.77 2.69
CA LYS A 178 -10.67 -3.55 2.49
C LYS A 178 -10.14 -2.60 1.40
N ALA A 179 -9.59 -3.16 0.31
CA ALA A 179 -8.92 -2.44 -0.78
C ALA A 179 -7.68 -1.59 -0.37
N LYS A 180 -6.96 -1.99 0.69
CA LYS A 180 -5.71 -1.38 1.18
C LYS A 180 -4.43 -2.06 0.65
N CYS A 181 -4.53 -2.98 -0.30
CA CYS A 181 -3.37 -3.70 -0.84
C CYS A 181 -2.41 -2.80 -1.63
N GLY A 182 -1.13 -3.15 -1.67
CA GLY A 182 -0.15 -2.41 -2.46
C GLY A 182 -0.43 -2.47 -3.97
N GLU A 183 -0.98 -3.57 -4.47
CA GLU A 183 -1.44 -3.70 -5.85
C GLU A 183 -2.52 -2.66 -6.19
N VAL A 184 -3.48 -2.47 -5.28
CA VAL A 184 -4.58 -1.52 -5.46
C VAL A 184 -4.03 -0.09 -5.53
N ASN A 185 -3.16 0.28 -4.59
CA ASN A 185 -2.54 1.61 -4.57
C ASN A 185 -1.67 1.84 -5.81
N ALA A 186 -0.83 0.87 -6.18
CA ALA A 186 0.07 1.00 -7.31
C ALA A 186 -0.70 1.12 -8.64
N PHE A 187 -1.73 0.29 -8.87
CA PHE A 187 -2.58 0.43 -10.05
C PHE A 187 -3.32 1.76 -10.06
N HIS A 188 -3.73 2.26 -8.90
CA HIS A 188 -4.36 3.57 -8.82
C HIS A 188 -3.38 4.66 -9.27
N LEU A 189 -2.16 4.66 -8.75
CA LEU A 189 -1.11 5.61 -9.17
C LEU A 189 -0.80 5.53 -10.68
N TYR A 190 -0.85 4.34 -11.28
CA TYR A 190 -0.74 4.20 -12.74
C TYR A 190 -1.83 5.00 -13.46
N TYR A 191 -3.09 4.81 -13.08
CA TYR A 191 -4.23 5.53 -13.69
C TYR A 191 -4.29 7.01 -13.32
N MET A 192 -3.49 7.47 -12.35
CA MET A 192 -3.36 8.90 -12.04
C MET A 192 -2.46 9.64 -13.03
N THR A 193 -1.67 8.92 -13.83
CA THR A 193 -0.75 9.51 -14.82
C THR A 193 -0.88 8.91 -16.22
N ASN A 194 -1.71 7.87 -16.41
CA ASN A 194 -1.89 7.19 -17.67
C ASN A 194 -3.37 6.92 -17.92
N ASP A 195 -3.83 7.15 -19.16
CA ASP A 195 -5.20 6.88 -19.58
C ASP A 195 -5.37 5.53 -20.28
N GLN A 196 -4.27 4.90 -20.73
CA GLN A 196 -4.31 3.59 -21.35
C GLN A 196 -4.73 2.52 -20.30
N PRO A 197 -5.68 1.62 -20.61
CA PRO A 197 -6.01 0.52 -19.72
C PRO A 197 -4.82 -0.44 -19.53
N ILE A 198 -4.53 -0.82 -18.28
CA ILE A 198 -3.46 -1.80 -17.97
C ILE A 198 -3.62 -3.10 -18.79
N PRO A 199 -4.83 -3.66 -18.97
CA PRO A 199 -5.02 -4.86 -19.79
C PRO A 199 -4.53 -4.74 -21.25
N ASP A 200 -4.47 -3.51 -21.77
CA ASP A 200 -4.15 -3.21 -23.17
C ASP A 200 -2.65 -2.92 -23.39
N LEU A 201 -1.85 -2.89 -22.32
CA LEU A 201 -0.41 -2.69 -22.42
C LEU A 201 0.27 -3.84 -23.17
N ASN A 202 1.26 -3.48 -23.99
CA ASN A 202 2.16 -4.41 -24.66
C ASN A 202 3.58 -3.80 -24.76
N PRO A 203 4.60 -4.38 -24.10
CA PRO A 203 4.57 -5.62 -23.31
C PRO A 203 3.69 -5.52 -22.06
N LYS A 204 3.31 -6.68 -21.50
CA LYS A 204 2.51 -6.71 -20.26
C LYS A 204 3.30 -6.13 -19.09
N MET A 205 2.61 -5.34 -18.29
CA MET A 205 3.12 -4.80 -17.03
C MET A 205 3.57 -5.95 -16.12
N ARG A 206 4.74 -5.81 -15.51
CA ARG A 206 5.27 -6.76 -14.52
C ARG A 206 5.02 -6.24 -13.13
N VAL A 207 4.52 -7.10 -12.26
CA VAL A 207 4.04 -6.73 -10.93
C VAL A 207 4.55 -7.71 -9.89
N THR A 208 4.97 -7.23 -8.72
CA THR A 208 5.16 -8.10 -7.55
C THR A 208 5.00 -7.29 -6.28
N SER A 209 4.58 -7.98 -5.22
CA SER A 209 4.54 -7.44 -3.87
C SER A 209 5.56 -8.17 -3.00
N VAL A 210 6.28 -7.43 -2.15
CA VAL A 210 7.22 -8.01 -1.19
C VAL A 210 6.86 -7.57 0.22
N ARG A 211 7.16 -8.43 1.20
CA ARG A 211 7.15 -8.08 2.62
C ARG A 211 8.40 -8.59 3.29
N LYS A 212 8.74 -7.97 4.41
CA LYS A 212 9.78 -8.46 5.32
C LYS A 212 9.31 -9.74 6.02
N ASP A 213 10.21 -10.71 6.11
CA ASP A 213 10.03 -11.97 6.84
C ASP A 213 11.30 -12.23 7.67
N GLY A 214 11.28 -11.78 8.92
CA GLY A 214 12.47 -11.67 9.76
C GLY A 214 13.52 -10.73 9.14
N ARG A 215 14.69 -11.28 8.79
CA ARG A 215 15.78 -10.53 8.12
C ARG A 215 15.71 -10.60 6.58
N ASN A 216 14.81 -11.41 6.05
CA ASN A 216 14.68 -11.68 4.62
C ASN A 216 13.44 -11.00 4.04
N TYR A 217 13.27 -11.13 2.72
CA TYR A 217 12.10 -10.62 2.01
C TYR A 217 11.53 -11.71 1.11
N VAL A 218 10.23 -11.91 1.21
CA VAL A 218 9.46 -12.89 0.42
C VAL A 218 8.50 -12.18 -0.50
N ILE A 219 8.21 -12.79 -1.64
CA ILE A 219 7.11 -12.32 -2.48
C ILE A 219 5.80 -12.71 -1.81
N VAL A 220 4.88 -11.75 -1.74
CA VAL A 220 3.55 -11.94 -1.20
C VAL A 220 2.64 -12.26 -2.38
N PRO A 221 1.95 -13.42 -2.40
CA PRO A 221 0.93 -13.64 -3.42
C PRO A 221 -0.19 -12.61 -3.26
N PRO A 222 -0.94 -12.30 -4.33
CA PRO A 222 -2.15 -11.50 -4.21
C PRO A 222 -3.04 -12.01 -3.07
N CYS A 223 -3.64 -11.11 -2.29
CA CYS A 223 -4.48 -11.55 -1.18
C CYS A 223 -5.75 -12.26 -1.69
N GLY A 224 -6.35 -13.15 -0.88
CA GLY A 224 -7.44 -14.01 -1.34
C GLY A 224 -6.97 -15.32 -2.00
N GLN A 225 -5.67 -15.61 -1.98
CA GLN A 225 -5.10 -16.93 -2.29
C GLN A 225 -3.97 -17.28 -1.31
N ASN A 226 -3.61 -18.56 -1.23
CA ASN A 226 -2.47 -19.03 -0.45
C ASN A 226 -1.15 -18.96 -1.23
N LYS A 227 -0.03 -19.33 -0.59
CA LYS A 227 1.32 -19.33 -1.20
C LYS A 227 1.46 -20.25 -2.42
N LYS A 228 0.58 -21.24 -2.58
CA LYS A 228 0.56 -22.16 -3.73
C LYS A 228 -0.30 -21.63 -4.89
N GLY A 229 -0.84 -20.40 -4.77
CA GLY A 229 -1.74 -19.81 -5.76
C GLY A 229 -3.14 -20.41 -5.75
N VAL A 230 -3.53 -21.11 -4.68
CA VAL A 230 -4.90 -21.64 -4.55
C VAL A 230 -5.77 -20.57 -3.92
N ASP A 231 -6.85 -20.21 -4.63
CA ASP A 231 -7.87 -19.27 -4.17
C ASP A 231 -8.43 -19.67 -2.79
N SER A 232 -8.64 -18.66 -1.96
CA SER A 232 -9.42 -18.81 -0.74
C SER A 232 -10.88 -19.07 -1.09
N LYS A 233 -11.50 -19.97 -0.33
CA LYS A 233 -12.93 -20.23 -0.41
C LYS A 233 -13.74 -19.29 0.50
N THR A 234 -13.08 -18.53 1.39
CA THR A 234 -13.79 -17.75 2.42
C THR A 234 -13.81 -16.25 2.16
N GLU A 235 -12.94 -15.78 1.29
CA GLU A 235 -12.73 -14.36 1.02
C GLU A 235 -12.08 -14.20 -0.35
N TRP A 236 -12.31 -13.06 -0.98
CA TRP A 236 -11.62 -12.66 -2.20
C TRP A 236 -10.69 -11.49 -1.94
N GLY A 237 -9.81 -11.22 -2.89
CA GLY A 237 -8.93 -10.08 -2.83
C GLY A 237 -8.28 -9.77 -4.16
N CYS A 238 -7.00 -9.40 -4.10
CA CYS A 238 -6.21 -9.10 -5.29
C CYS A 238 -6.00 -10.34 -6.19
N ASN A 239 -6.29 -11.56 -5.72
CA ASN A 239 -6.34 -12.76 -6.55
C ASN A 239 -7.35 -12.65 -7.71
N LEU A 240 -8.37 -11.79 -7.59
CA LEU A 240 -9.29 -11.46 -8.70
C LEU A 240 -8.86 -10.21 -9.47
N LEU A 241 -8.33 -9.20 -8.76
CA LEU A 241 -7.90 -7.93 -9.39
C LEU A 241 -6.70 -8.11 -10.32
N VAL A 242 -5.69 -8.85 -9.91
CA VAL A 242 -4.45 -9.04 -10.68
C VAL A 242 -4.74 -9.71 -12.04
N PRO A 243 -5.52 -10.80 -12.11
CA PRO A 243 -5.97 -11.36 -13.38
C PRO A 243 -6.85 -10.42 -14.22
N ASP A 244 -7.76 -9.67 -13.60
CA ASP A 244 -8.61 -8.68 -14.31
C ASP A 244 -7.75 -7.60 -15.01
N GLN A 245 -6.63 -7.20 -14.41
CA GLN A 245 -5.67 -6.26 -15.02
C GLN A 245 -4.73 -6.91 -16.07
N LYS A 246 -4.78 -8.24 -16.26
CA LYS A 246 -3.94 -9.01 -17.22
C LYS A 246 -2.43 -8.74 -17.11
N VAL A 247 -1.92 -8.55 -15.90
CA VAL A 247 -0.50 -8.29 -15.64
C VAL A 247 0.31 -9.59 -15.49
N LYS A 248 1.63 -9.53 -15.69
CA LYS A 248 2.56 -10.60 -15.32
C LYS A 248 2.95 -10.43 -13.85
N TYR A 249 2.33 -11.21 -12.96
CA TYR A 249 2.71 -11.22 -11.55
C TYR A 249 3.93 -12.12 -11.33
N LEU A 250 4.97 -11.63 -10.66
CA LEU A 250 6.17 -12.40 -10.35
C LEU A 250 5.93 -13.32 -9.14
N ASN A 251 6.50 -14.51 -9.21
CA ASN A 251 6.38 -15.59 -8.26
C ASN A 251 7.63 -15.68 -7.35
N ASP A 252 7.50 -16.38 -6.22
CA ASP A 252 8.49 -16.38 -5.13
C ASP A 252 9.80 -17.14 -5.45
N ASP A 253 9.85 -17.87 -6.57
CA ASP A 253 11.02 -18.56 -7.13
C ASP A 253 12.03 -17.60 -7.78
N VAL A 254 11.66 -16.34 -8.02
CA VAL A 254 12.55 -15.34 -8.59
C VAL A 254 13.57 -14.88 -7.56
N GLU A 255 14.80 -15.36 -7.60
CA GLU A 255 15.85 -14.92 -6.65
C GLU A 255 16.23 -13.44 -6.85
N PRO A 256 16.42 -12.64 -5.78
CA PRO A 256 16.73 -11.22 -5.90
C PRO A 256 18.18 -11.00 -6.36
N LYS A 257 18.39 -10.09 -7.31
CA LYS A 257 19.72 -9.74 -7.84
C LYS A 257 19.98 -8.25 -7.77
N GLY A 258 21.19 -7.88 -7.37
CA GLY A 258 21.64 -6.48 -7.31
C GLY A 258 21.53 -5.74 -8.65
N TYR A 259 21.36 -4.43 -8.56
CA TYR A 259 21.30 -3.52 -9.71
C TYR A 259 21.98 -2.19 -9.40
N GLY A 260 22.37 -1.46 -10.44
CA GLY A 260 22.87 -0.10 -10.33
C GLY A 260 21.90 0.88 -10.98
N LEU A 261 21.25 1.74 -10.18
CA LEU A 261 20.18 2.65 -10.65
C LEU A 261 20.64 3.62 -11.76
N LYS A 262 21.93 3.99 -11.77
CA LYS A 262 22.55 4.84 -12.81
C LYS A 262 22.83 4.12 -14.14
N LYS A 263 22.79 2.79 -14.15
CA LYS A 263 23.17 1.97 -15.32
C LYS A 263 22.00 1.16 -15.88
N ILE A 264 21.10 0.72 -15.01
CA ILE A 264 20.00 -0.16 -15.41
C ILE A 264 19.00 0.60 -16.28
N ALA A 265 18.57 -0.01 -17.40
CA ALA A 265 17.70 0.62 -18.40
C ALA A 265 18.16 2.04 -18.80
N GLY A 266 19.46 2.20 -19.09
CA GLY A 266 20.06 3.49 -19.48
C GLY A 266 20.21 4.49 -18.32
N GLY A 267 19.78 4.10 -17.12
CA GLY A 267 19.75 4.93 -15.91
C GLY A 267 18.44 5.69 -15.73
N VAL A 268 18.12 6.02 -14.48
CA VAL A 268 16.98 6.88 -14.15
C VAL A 268 17.19 8.28 -14.74
N GLN A 269 16.24 8.71 -15.56
CA GLN A 269 16.15 10.04 -16.16
C GLN A 269 15.47 11.02 -15.21
N ARG A 270 14.34 10.62 -14.61
CA ARG A 270 13.58 11.45 -13.66
C ARG A 270 13.05 10.59 -12.52
N GLN A 271 12.87 11.24 -11.38
CA GLN A 271 12.43 10.61 -10.15
C GLN A 271 11.51 11.56 -9.40
N GLY A 272 10.44 11.02 -8.82
CA GLY A 272 9.45 11.83 -8.13
C GLY A 272 8.42 10.98 -7.42
N GLN A 273 7.26 11.57 -7.14
CA GLN A 273 6.13 10.90 -6.51
C GLN A 273 4.83 11.27 -7.22
N ILE A 274 4.05 10.26 -7.59
CA ILE A 274 2.65 10.43 -7.97
C ILE A 274 1.83 10.49 -6.67
N GLN A 275 1.04 11.55 -6.49
CA GLN A 275 0.17 11.67 -5.32
C GLN A 275 -1.16 10.93 -5.53
N MET A 276 -1.59 10.19 -4.53
CA MET A 276 -2.86 9.45 -4.50
C MET A 276 -4.06 10.39 -4.69
N CYS A 277 -4.00 11.60 -4.14
CA CYS A 277 -5.13 12.53 -4.11
C CYS A 277 -5.15 13.58 -5.23
N THR A 278 -4.21 13.55 -6.19
CA THR A 278 -4.16 14.58 -7.24
C THR A 278 -3.85 13.97 -8.61
N ARG A 279 -4.80 14.06 -9.56
CA ARG A 279 -4.64 13.50 -10.91
C ARG A 279 -3.64 14.32 -11.73
N ASN A 280 -2.84 13.65 -12.55
CA ASN A 280 -1.83 14.22 -13.45
C ASN A 280 -0.81 15.13 -12.75
N ARG A 281 -0.57 14.91 -11.45
CA ARG A 281 0.42 15.66 -10.68
C ARG A 281 1.50 14.72 -10.17
N ILE A 282 2.70 14.92 -10.71
CA ILE A 282 3.92 14.28 -10.23
C ILE A 282 4.74 15.36 -9.54
N ILE A 283 5.18 15.10 -8.31
CA ILE A 283 6.15 15.94 -7.62
C ILE A 283 7.53 15.41 -7.95
N TRP A 284 8.25 16.10 -8.83
CA TRP A 284 9.58 15.72 -9.27
C TRP A 284 10.64 16.14 -8.26
N ASP A 285 11.71 15.34 -8.15
CA ASP A 285 12.86 15.69 -7.32
C ASP A 285 13.73 16.74 -8.01
N GLY A 286 13.99 17.85 -7.30
CA GLY A 286 14.84 18.94 -7.78
C GLY A 286 14.12 20.02 -8.60
N GLU A 287 12.78 19.95 -8.68
CA GLU A 287 11.89 21.03 -9.14
C GLU A 287 11.21 21.71 -7.94
#